data_AF-A0A9P0ZM56-F1
#
_entry.id   AF-A0A9P0ZM56-F1
#
_cell.length_a   1.000
_cell.length_b   1.000
_cell.length_c   1.000
_cell.angle_alpha   90.00
_cell.angle_beta   90.00
_cell.angle_gamma   90.00
#
_symmetry.space_group_name_H-M   'P 1'
#
loop_
_entity.id
_entity.type
_entity.pdbx_description
1 polymer ?
#
loop_
_entity_poly.entity_id
_entity_poly.type
_entity_poly.pdbx_seq_one_letter_code
_entity_poly.pdbx_strand_id
1 'polypeptide(L)'
;MVVDSARIRVTNCFFLHFTTQGILVRRGHESFISNTFLGQHPTVGGSSDEKGFSGTAVDLDSTDNAVTDVVIFSAAIGIVLRGQSNMITGVHCYNKASTFGGVGILVKAAQNRIDNCYLDYNSIVIEDPQWVHITNGYFLGDANVVLKSVSGRVSGLNIVNNIFIGDPNRMVPTVHIDGAFKDVNQVVIDHNSVNGMRLKSTTGRMTVAGNGTRWVADFSPLLVFPNRIIHFHYSFYSQGGGGVCEFPVHAVTNISRNMVVVESQKAVQALVSVLVDQNNMLGDENVVS
;
A
#
# COMPACT_ATOMS: atom_id res chain seq x y z
N MET A 1 4.91 29.74 7.61
CA MET A 1 5.30 29.62 6.18
C MET A 1 6.80 29.71 6.08
N VAL A 2 7.43 28.80 5.34
CA VAL A 2 8.88 28.70 5.11
C VAL A 2 9.11 28.70 3.59
N VAL A 3 9.86 29.67 3.06
CA VAL A 3 9.98 29.90 1.61
C VAL A 3 11.42 30.23 1.24
N ASP A 4 11.90 29.71 0.11
CA ASP A 4 13.22 30.01 -0.47
C ASP A 4 14.35 29.87 0.55
N SER A 5 14.29 28.79 1.34
CA SER A 5 15.12 28.57 2.51
C SER A 5 15.79 27.20 2.50
N ALA A 6 16.99 27.11 3.07
CA ALA A 6 17.67 25.85 3.33
C ALA A 6 17.90 25.66 4.83
N ARG A 7 17.92 24.41 5.31
CA ARG A 7 18.36 24.02 6.66
C ARG A 7 17.52 24.64 7.78
N ILE A 8 16.22 24.70 7.56
CA ILE A 8 15.26 25.19 8.55
C ILE A 8 14.84 24.07 9.48
N ARG A 9 14.66 24.40 10.76
CA ARG A 9 14.16 23.45 11.77
C ARG A 9 12.91 24.01 12.43
N VAL A 10 11.85 23.19 12.48
CA VAL A 10 10.64 23.45 13.27
C VAL A 10 10.54 22.32 14.29
N THR A 11 10.82 22.62 15.55
CA THR A 11 10.97 21.59 16.58
C THR A 11 10.25 21.98 17.87
N ASN A 12 9.66 21.01 18.57
CA ASN A 12 9.03 21.21 19.89
C ASN A 12 7.94 22.29 19.88
N CYS A 13 7.13 22.31 18.81
CA CYS A 13 6.08 23.31 18.63
C CYS A 13 4.69 22.71 18.81
N PHE A 14 3.71 23.58 19.09
CA PHE A 14 2.29 23.23 19.11
C PHE A 14 1.54 24.23 18.22
N PHE A 15 0.99 23.76 17.11
CA PHE A 15 0.23 24.56 16.17
C PHE A 15 -1.27 24.24 16.28
N LEU A 16 -2.08 25.30 16.45
CA LEU A 16 -3.53 25.19 16.56
C LEU A 16 -4.23 26.24 15.71
N HIS A 17 -5.48 25.99 15.28
CA HIS A 17 -6.36 26.96 14.62
C HIS A 17 -5.87 27.48 13.26
N PHE A 18 -5.04 26.74 12.54
CA PHE A 18 -4.72 27.11 11.16
C PHE A 18 -5.94 27.00 10.26
N THR A 19 -6.19 28.01 9.43
CA THR A 19 -7.34 28.01 8.50
C THR A 19 -7.01 27.36 7.15
N THR A 20 -5.72 27.27 6.81
CA THR A 20 -5.25 26.67 5.56
C THR A 20 -4.16 25.63 5.81
N GLN A 21 -2.96 26.08 6.18
CA GLN A 21 -1.81 25.22 6.48
C GLN A 21 -1.28 25.49 7.88
N GLY A 22 -0.94 24.44 8.63
CA GLY A 22 -0.13 24.57 9.84
C GLY A 22 1.30 24.98 9.49
N ILE A 23 1.97 24.16 8.68
CA ILE A 23 3.30 24.41 8.13
C ILE A 23 3.26 24.23 6.61
N LEU A 24 3.74 25.23 5.88
CA LEU A 24 3.99 25.19 4.45
C LEU A 24 5.47 25.44 4.21
N VAL A 25 6.14 24.51 3.54
CA VAL A 25 7.52 24.63 3.04
C VAL A 25 7.48 24.69 1.52
N ARG A 26 7.91 25.81 0.94
CA ARG A 26 7.81 26.06 -0.50
C ARG A 26 9.17 26.45 -1.09
N ARG A 27 9.59 25.76 -2.15
CA ARG A 27 10.89 26.00 -2.85
C ARG A 27 12.10 26.01 -1.90
N GLY A 28 12.01 25.27 -0.80
CA GLY A 28 13.11 25.08 0.14
C GLY A 28 13.91 23.80 -0.13
N HIS A 29 14.92 23.57 0.70
CA HIS A 29 15.69 22.33 0.77
C HIS A 29 16.00 22.02 2.23
N GLU A 30 16.09 20.74 2.61
CA GLU A 30 16.63 20.35 3.93
C GLU A 30 15.85 20.96 5.12
N SER A 31 14.52 21.04 5.05
CA SER A 31 13.69 21.46 6.19
C SER A 31 13.33 20.27 7.06
N PHE A 32 13.54 20.41 8.37
CA PHE A 32 13.28 19.36 9.35
C PHE A 32 12.19 19.78 10.33
N ILE A 33 11.09 19.05 10.34
CA ILE A 33 9.96 19.25 11.25
C ILE A 33 9.96 18.08 12.23
N SER A 34 10.15 18.33 13.52
CA SER A 34 10.18 17.24 14.50
C SER A 34 9.53 17.55 15.84
N ASN A 35 9.11 16.49 16.56
CA ASN A 35 8.62 16.59 17.95
C ASN A 35 7.54 17.66 18.12
N THR A 36 6.60 17.72 17.18
CA THR A 36 5.64 18.82 17.04
C THR A 36 4.22 18.28 16.98
N PHE A 37 3.28 19.06 17.52
CA PHE A 37 1.84 18.78 17.46
C PHE A 37 1.16 19.78 16.52
N LEU A 38 0.33 19.30 15.60
CA LEU A 38 -0.44 20.15 14.70
C LEU A 38 -1.89 19.72 14.66
N GLY A 39 -2.81 20.65 14.93
CA GLY A 39 -4.21 20.41 14.63
C GLY A 39 -4.99 21.67 14.28
N GLN A 40 -6.01 21.52 13.43
CA GLN A 40 -6.87 22.65 13.08
C GLN A 40 -7.82 22.99 14.24
N HIS A 41 -8.31 21.96 14.92
CA HIS A 41 -9.28 22.07 16.01
C HIS A 41 -8.76 21.40 17.29
N PRO A 42 -8.99 21.98 18.47
CA PRO A 42 -8.54 21.41 19.75
C PRO A 42 -9.47 20.26 20.19
N THR A 43 -9.38 19.11 19.53
CA THR A 43 -10.11 17.90 19.90
C THR A 43 -9.18 16.69 19.91
N VAL A 44 -9.60 15.67 20.65
CA VAL A 44 -8.88 14.40 20.83
C VAL A 44 -9.53 13.25 20.03
N GLY A 45 -10.40 13.59 19.07
CA GLY A 45 -11.15 12.64 18.24
C GLY A 45 -12.65 12.63 18.55
N GLY A 46 -13.46 12.07 17.64
CA GLY A 46 -14.90 11.90 17.82
C GLY A 46 -15.71 13.21 17.80
N SER A 47 -15.19 14.27 17.19
CA SER A 47 -15.91 15.54 17.06
C SER A 47 -17.09 15.41 16.09
N SER A 48 -18.26 15.94 16.47
CA SER A 48 -19.42 16.02 15.57
C SER A 48 -19.14 16.82 14.29
N ASP A 49 -18.18 17.74 14.37
CA ASP A 49 -17.85 18.70 13.31
C ASP A 49 -16.71 18.21 12.40
N GLU A 50 -16.21 16.98 12.61
CA GLU A 50 -15.05 16.42 11.90
C GLU A 50 -15.21 16.45 10.37
N LYS A 51 -16.43 16.27 9.87
CA LYS A 51 -16.73 16.39 8.44
C LYS A 51 -16.37 17.77 7.88
N GLY A 52 -16.43 18.82 8.70
CA GLY A 52 -16.12 20.20 8.34
C GLY A 52 -14.64 20.56 8.41
N PHE A 53 -13.76 19.68 8.93
CA PHE A 53 -12.32 19.97 8.95
C PHE A 53 -11.80 20.10 7.52
N SER A 54 -10.95 21.10 7.31
CA SER A 54 -10.56 21.59 5.98
C SER A 54 -9.05 21.87 5.83
N GLY A 55 -8.35 22.06 6.93
CA GLY A 55 -6.93 22.46 6.92
C GLY A 55 -6.00 21.31 6.53
N THR A 56 -4.79 21.67 6.11
CA THR A 56 -3.65 20.75 5.91
C THR A 56 -2.62 21.01 7.00
N ALA A 57 -2.17 19.98 7.75
CA ALA A 57 -1.22 20.25 8.83
C ALA A 57 0.17 20.57 8.30
N VAL A 58 0.72 19.73 7.41
CA VAL A 58 2.03 19.95 6.79
C VAL A 58 1.93 19.85 5.27
N ASP A 59 2.47 20.84 4.58
CA ASP A 59 2.53 20.91 3.13
C ASP A 59 3.98 21.09 2.67
N LEU A 60 4.54 20.04 2.05
CA LEU A 60 5.91 20.02 1.52
C LEU A 60 5.89 20.20 0.01
N ASP A 61 5.95 21.44 -0.43
CA ASP A 61 6.15 21.88 -1.81
C ASP A 61 7.64 22.16 -2.07
N SER A 62 8.47 21.17 -1.73
CA SER A 62 9.94 21.20 -1.79
C SER A 62 10.53 19.80 -1.59
N THR A 63 11.84 19.67 -1.83
CA THR A 63 12.57 18.39 -1.80
C THR A 63 13.49 18.27 -0.59
N ASP A 64 13.92 17.04 -0.30
CA ASP A 64 14.94 16.70 0.70
C ASP A 64 14.59 17.14 2.13
N ASN A 65 13.31 17.14 2.49
CA ASN A 65 12.84 17.46 3.83
C ASN A 65 12.59 16.20 4.66
N ALA A 66 12.52 16.38 5.98
CA ALA A 66 12.12 15.32 6.91
C ALA A 66 11.02 15.79 7.87
N VAL A 67 10.02 14.93 8.09
CA VAL A 67 9.00 15.07 9.14
C VAL A 67 9.14 13.88 10.06
N THR A 68 9.56 14.11 11.31
CA THR A 68 9.92 13.04 12.25
C THR A 68 9.26 13.21 13.61
N ASP A 69 8.59 12.19 14.14
CA ASP A 69 7.99 12.22 15.49
C ASP A 69 6.97 13.38 15.65
N VAL A 70 6.03 13.46 14.69
CA VAL A 70 5.02 14.53 14.64
C VAL A 70 3.64 13.93 14.84
N VAL A 71 2.82 14.60 15.65
CA VAL A 71 1.43 14.21 15.89
C VAL A 71 0.51 15.19 15.18
N ILE A 72 -0.37 14.67 14.33
CA ILE A 72 -1.31 15.46 13.55
C ILE A 72 -2.74 15.04 13.87
N PHE A 73 -3.56 16.02 14.22
CA PHE A 73 -4.93 15.81 14.66
C PHE A 73 -5.89 16.80 14.03
N SER A 74 -7.12 16.36 13.83
CA SER A 74 -8.25 17.24 13.46
C SER A 74 -8.03 18.14 12.23
N ALA A 75 -7.15 17.76 11.31
CA ALA A 75 -6.98 18.40 10.00
C ALA A 75 -7.70 17.59 8.91
N ALA A 76 -8.04 18.21 7.77
CA ALA A 76 -8.55 17.45 6.63
C ALA A 76 -7.47 16.55 6.03
N ILE A 77 -6.26 17.10 5.88
CA ILE A 77 -5.10 16.37 5.38
C ILE A 77 -3.98 16.49 6.40
N GLY A 78 -3.37 15.36 6.77
CA GLY A 78 -2.22 15.37 7.65
C GLY A 78 -1.00 15.98 6.95
N ILE A 79 -0.44 15.25 5.98
CA ILE A 79 0.75 15.68 5.23
C ILE A 79 0.46 15.63 3.73
N VAL A 80 0.88 16.66 2.99
CA VAL A 80 0.96 16.61 1.53
C VAL A 80 2.41 16.66 1.07
N LEU A 81 2.81 15.70 0.25
CA LEU A 81 4.13 15.61 -0.38
C LEU A 81 4.01 16.00 -1.87
N ARG A 82 4.35 17.24 -2.19
CA ARG A 82 4.40 17.75 -3.58
C ARG A 82 5.80 17.73 -4.18
N GLY A 83 6.83 17.71 -3.34
CA GLY A 83 8.21 17.52 -3.77
C GLY A 83 8.71 16.08 -3.61
N GLN A 84 9.84 15.82 -4.25
CA GLN A 84 10.54 14.54 -4.26
C GLN A 84 11.43 14.34 -3.02
N SER A 85 11.82 13.09 -2.79
CA SER A 85 12.92 12.73 -1.86
C SER A 85 12.70 13.05 -0.38
N ASN A 86 11.47 13.31 0.06
CA ASN A 86 11.18 13.59 1.46
C ASN A 86 11.09 12.29 2.29
N MET A 87 11.40 12.40 3.59
CA MET A 87 11.30 11.32 4.57
C MET A 87 10.25 11.64 5.62
N ILE A 88 9.28 10.76 5.80
CA ILE A 88 8.23 10.87 6.81
C ILE A 88 8.36 9.68 7.76
N THR A 89 8.61 9.93 9.04
CA THR A 89 8.78 8.84 10.00
C THR A 89 8.31 9.15 11.41
N GLY A 90 7.80 8.16 12.14
CA GLY A 90 7.27 8.36 13.49
C GLY A 90 6.06 9.30 13.53
N VAL A 91 5.38 9.51 12.40
CA VAL A 91 4.22 10.41 12.34
C VAL A 91 2.97 9.67 12.77
N HIS A 92 2.22 10.25 13.71
CA HIS A 92 0.90 9.79 14.09
C HIS A 92 -0.16 10.72 13.48
N CYS A 93 -0.92 10.20 12.52
CA CYS A 93 -2.10 10.87 11.97
C CYS A 93 -3.36 10.29 12.59
N TYR A 94 -4.07 11.09 13.38
CA TYR A 94 -5.46 10.85 13.76
C TYR A 94 -6.31 12.07 13.38
N ASN A 95 -6.11 12.51 12.15
CA ASN A 95 -6.83 13.64 11.57
C ASN A 95 -8.19 13.17 11.03
N LYS A 96 -8.92 14.03 10.30
CA LYS A 96 -10.24 13.70 9.72
C LYS A 96 -10.23 12.31 9.06
N ALA A 97 -11.07 11.41 9.53
CA ALA A 97 -11.15 10.03 9.07
C ALA A 97 -11.41 9.96 7.56
N SER A 98 -10.87 8.93 6.91
CA SER A 98 -11.03 8.76 5.46
C SER A 98 -12.46 8.47 5.03
N THR A 99 -13.30 7.92 5.92
CA THR A 99 -14.75 7.80 5.72
C THR A 99 -15.45 9.16 5.59
N PHE A 100 -14.87 10.23 6.12
CA PHE A 100 -15.35 11.60 5.95
C PHE A 100 -14.61 12.37 4.85
N GLY A 101 -13.71 11.71 4.12
CA GLY A 101 -12.92 12.29 3.04
C GLY A 101 -11.62 12.95 3.48
N GLY A 102 -11.14 12.70 4.71
CA GLY A 102 -9.80 13.13 5.11
C GLY A 102 -8.70 12.15 4.67
N VAL A 103 -7.46 12.64 4.67
CA VAL A 103 -6.28 11.90 4.21
C VAL A 103 -5.17 12.03 5.25
N GLY A 104 -4.52 10.94 5.60
CA GLY A 104 -3.38 10.96 6.53
C GLY A 104 -2.16 11.56 5.84
N ILE A 105 -1.75 10.93 4.74
CA ILE A 105 -0.63 11.38 3.92
C ILE A 105 -1.03 11.32 2.45
N LEU A 106 -0.94 12.45 1.75
CA LEU A 106 -1.16 12.56 0.31
C LEU A 106 0.18 12.70 -0.41
N VAL A 107 0.52 11.73 -1.23
CA VAL A 107 1.77 11.67 -2.00
C VAL A 107 1.48 12.02 -3.46
N LYS A 108 2.06 13.11 -3.94
CA LYS A 108 1.89 13.60 -5.32
C LYS A 108 3.18 13.59 -6.13
N ALA A 109 4.28 13.20 -5.51
CA ALA A 109 5.61 13.23 -6.09
C ALA A 109 6.40 11.97 -5.77
N ALA A 110 7.39 11.71 -6.63
CA ALA A 110 8.22 10.52 -6.59
C ALA A 110 9.20 10.49 -5.41
N GLN A 111 9.82 9.34 -5.17
CA GLN A 111 11.01 9.18 -4.31
C GLN A 111 10.79 9.49 -2.83
N ASN A 112 9.53 9.54 -2.39
CA ASN A 112 9.19 9.77 -0.98
C ASN A 112 9.23 8.46 -0.18
N ARG A 113 9.69 8.54 1.06
CA ARG A 113 9.80 7.41 2.00
C ARG A 113 8.93 7.68 3.22
N ILE A 114 8.07 6.72 3.56
CA ILE A 114 7.15 6.76 4.69
C ILE A 114 7.43 5.52 5.53
N ASP A 115 7.91 5.73 6.74
CA ASP A 115 8.41 4.65 7.60
C ASP A 115 7.90 4.81 9.03
N ASN A 116 7.48 3.72 9.67
CA ASN A 116 7.13 3.72 11.10
C ASN A 116 6.09 4.80 11.48
N CYS A 117 5.08 4.99 10.63
CA CYS A 117 3.98 5.92 10.88
C CYS A 117 2.76 5.19 11.45
N TYR A 118 1.99 5.88 12.30
CA TYR A 118 0.71 5.40 12.81
C TYR A 118 -0.43 6.19 12.16
N LEU A 119 -1.29 5.48 11.43
CA LEU A 119 -2.46 6.01 10.73
C LEU A 119 -3.74 5.52 11.42
N ASP A 120 -4.47 6.42 12.06
CA ASP A 120 -5.67 6.11 12.84
C ASP A 120 -6.92 6.56 12.06
N TYR A 121 -7.61 5.62 11.42
CA TYR A 121 -8.74 5.84 10.49
C TYR A 121 -8.42 6.65 9.22
N ASN A 122 -7.14 6.93 8.96
CA ASN A 122 -6.70 7.74 7.81
C ASN A 122 -5.93 6.90 6.79
N SER A 123 -6.25 7.08 5.51
CA SER A 123 -5.50 6.46 4.42
C SER A 123 -4.24 7.23 4.05
N ILE A 124 -3.25 6.51 3.51
CA ILE A 124 -2.23 7.10 2.64
C ILE A 124 -2.76 7.05 1.20
N VAL A 125 -2.75 8.18 0.51
CA VAL A 125 -3.17 8.27 -0.90
C VAL A 125 -1.97 8.64 -1.75
N ILE A 126 -1.68 7.85 -2.79
CA ILE A 126 -0.56 8.10 -3.70
C ILE A 126 -1.08 8.26 -5.12
N GLU A 127 -0.79 9.39 -5.75
CA GLU A 127 -1.08 9.64 -7.16
C GLU A 127 0.09 9.16 -8.03
N ASP A 128 -0.17 8.31 -9.02
CA ASP A 128 0.82 7.71 -9.95
C ASP A 128 2.18 7.36 -9.28
N PRO A 129 2.22 6.35 -8.39
CA PRO A 129 3.38 6.11 -7.53
C PRO A 129 4.67 5.87 -8.33
N GLN A 130 5.73 6.59 -7.97
CA GLN A 130 7.06 6.49 -8.59
C GLN A 130 8.15 6.47 -7.52
N TRP A 131 8.83 5.33 -7.34
CA TRP A 131 9.89 5.14 -6.33
C TRP A 131 9.44 5.49 -4.90
N VAL A 132 8.22 5.14 -4.53
CA VAL A 132 7.67 5.41 -3.19
C VAL A 132 7.84 4.17 -2.31
N HIS A 133 8.24 4.38 -1.05
CA HIS A 133 8.40 3.31 -0.06
C HIS A 133 7.51 3.57 1.17
N ILE A 134 6.69 2.59 1.53
CA ILE A 134 5.85 2.57 2.73
C ILE A 134 6.22 1.31 3.53
N THR A 135 6.74 1.47 4.74
CA THR A 135 7.13 0.33 5.58
C THR A 135 6.91 0.57 7.06
N ASN A 136 6.80 -0.53 7.82
CA ASN A 136 6.72 -0.55 9.28
C ASN A 136 5.56 0.29 9.86
N GLY A 137 4.55 0.61 9.05
CA GLY A 137 3.42 1.42 9.47
C GLY A 137 2.39 0.60 10.26
N TYR A 138 1.71 1.28 11.18
CA TYR A 138 0.54 0.78 11.88
C TYR A 138 -0.71 1.48 11.37
N PHE A 139 -1.63 0.74 10.78
CA PHE A 139 -2.87 1.23 10.20
C PHE A 139 -4.04 0.70 11.04
N LEU A 140 -4.77 1.59 11.70
CA LEU A 140 -5.92 1.26 12.55
C LEU A 140 -7.22 1.77 11.93
N GLY A 141 -8.34 1.09 12.22
CA GLY A 141 -9.67 1.62 11.93
C GLY A 141 -10.02 1.63 10.45
N ASP A 142 -9.62 0.58 9.73
CA ASP A 142 -9.75 0.46 8.27
C ASP A 142 -8.88 1.44 7.47
N ALA A 143 -7.89 2.08 8.11
CA ALA A 143 -6.84 2.83 7.42
C ALA A 143 -6.12 1.94 6.39
N ASN A 144 -5.86 2.47 5.20
CA ASN A 144 -5.30 1.70 4.09
C ASN A 144 -4.40 2.56 3.19
N VAL A 145 -3.84 1.94 2.15
CA VAL A 145 -3.13 2.65 1.08
C VAL A 145 -4.00 2.67 -0.17
N VAL A 146 -4.19 3.87 -0.75
CA VAL A 146 -4.92 4.07 -2.01
C VAL A 146 -3.93 4.45 -3.10
N LEU A 147 -3.86 3.63 -4.14
CA LEU A 147 -3.09 3.88 -5.36
C LEU A 147 -4.02 4.50 -6.39
N LYS A 148 -3.88 5.81 -6.59
CA LYS A 148 -4.72 6.58 -7.50
C LYS A 148 -4.02 6.75 -8.84
N SER A 149 -4.67 6.27 -9.89
CA SER A 149 -4.24 6.45 -11.26
C SER A 149 -4.68 7.81 -11.78
N VAL A 150 -3.72 8.67 -12.11
CA VAL A 150 -3.96 9.95 -12.79
C VAL A 150 -3.50 9.86 -14.24
N SER A 151 -2.28 9.36 -14.46
CA SER A 151 -1.65 9.11 -15.76
C SER A 151 -1.58 7.61 -16.08
N GLY A 152 -1.90 6.74 -15.12
CA GLY A 152 -1.95 5.28 -15.32
C GLY A 152 -0.60 4.58 -15.21
N ARG A 153 0.33 5.15 -14.43
CA ARG A 153 1.66 4.58 -14.21
C ARG A 153 1.94 4.32 -12.73
N VAL A 154 2.49 3.16 -12.43
CA VAL A 154 3.06 2.81 -11.12
C VAL A 154 4.41 2.14 -11.33
N SER A 155 5.45 2.69 -10.69
CA SER A 155 6.82 2.20 -10.84
C SER A 155 7.61 2.27 -9.53
N GLY A 156 8.36 1.22 -9.18
CA GLY A 156 9.26 1.25 -8.03
C GLY A 156 8.55 1.43 -6.68
N LEU A 157 7.29 0.98 -6.57
CA LEU A 157 6.48 1.10 -5.37
C LEU A 157 6.75 -0.07 -4.43
N ASN A 158 6.97 0.23 -3.16
CA ASN A 158 7.14 -0.77 -2.11
C ASN A 158 6.16 -0.48 -0.96
N ILE A 159 5.29 -1.42 -0.62
CA ILE A 159 4.39 -1.39 0.55
C ILE A 159 4.60 -2.68 1.32
N VAL A 160 5.48 -2.64 2.33
CA VAL A 160 5.98 -3.85 2.99
C VAL A 160 6.01 -3.75 4.50
N ASN A 161 5.93 -4.88 5.20
CA ASN A 161 6.11 -4.95 6.67
C ASN A 161 5.16 -4.04 7.47
N ASN A 162 3.97 -3.74 6.96
CA ASN A 162 2.97 -2.95 7.68
C ASN A 162 1.98 -3.85 8.42
N ILE A 163 1.33 -3.30 9.45
CA ILE A 163 0.25 -3.94 10.20
C ILE A 163 -1.05 -3.18 9.94
N PHE A 164 -2.09 -3.89 9.49
CA PHE A 164 -3.41 -3.33 9.21
C PHE A 164 -4.48 -3.95 10.10
N ILE A 165 -5.19 -3.13 10.86
CA ILE A 165 -6.26 -3.53 11.78
C ILE A 165 -7.54 -2.79 11.41
N GLY A 166 -8.61 -3.53 11.16
CA GLY A 166 -9.90 -2.98 10.74
C GLY A 166 -11.10 -3.81 11.21
N ASP A 167 -12.27 -3.49 10.66
CA ASP A 167 -13.52 -4.15 10.99
C ASP A 167 -13.74 -5.40 10.13
N PRO A 168 -13.78 -6.61 10.72
CA PRO A 168 -14.00 -7.85 9.98
C PRO A 168 -15.35 -7.92 9.25
N ASN A 169 -16.30 -7.04 9.55
CA ASN A 169 -17.57 -6.94 8.81
C ASN A 169 -17.44 -6.10 7.54
N ARG A 170 -16.47 -5.18 7.47
CA ARG A 170 -16.24 -4.30 6.32
C ARG A 170 -15.23 -4.89 5.36
N MET A 171 -14.20 -5.60 5.86
CA MET A 171 -13.16 -6.24 5.06
C MET A 171 -12.51 -5.28 4.04
N VAL A 172 -12.23 -4.05 4.47
CA VAL A 172 -11.59 -3.03 3.65
C VAL A 172 -10.23 -3.56 3.17
N PRO A 173 -9.87 -3.40 1.88
CA PRO A 173 -8.58 -3.84 1.40
C PRO A 173 -7.46 -2.95 1.94
N THR A 174 -6.37 -3.60 2.35
CA THR A 174 -5.12 -2.94 2.79
C THR A 174 -4.50 -2.05 1.72
N VAL A 175 -4.61 -2.47 0.45
CA VAL A 175 -4.26 -1.65 -0.72
C VAL A 175 -5.45 -1.59 -1.67
N HIS A 176 -5.86 -0.38 -2.05
CA HIS A 176 -6.95 -0.13 -2.99
C HIS A 176 -6.41 0.55 -4.25
N ILE A 177 -6.89 0.12 -5.42
CA ILE A 177 -6.65 0.82 -6.69
C ILE A 177 -7.84 1.71 -6.99
N ASP A 178 -7.59 3.00 -7.16
CA ASP A 178 -8.54 3.99 -7.67
C ASP A 178 -8.17 4.35 -9.12
N GLY A 179 -8.98 3.90 -10.08
CA GLY A 179 -8.71 4.02 -11.51
C GLY A 179 -8.03 2.79 -12.12
N ALA A 180 -7.32 2.97 -13.23
CA ALA A 180 -6.67 1.89 -13.97
C ALA A 180 -5.21 2.20 -14.29
N PHE A 181 -4.30 1.28 -13.98
CA PHE A 181 -2.88 1.37 -14.32
C PHE A 181 -2.61 0.59 -15.61
N LYS A 182 -1.95 1.23 -16.57
CA LYS A 182 -1.55 0.64 -17.86
C LYS A 182 -0.10 0.16 -17.82
N ASP A 183 0.73 0.92 -17.10
CA ASP A 183 2.15 0.63 -16.89
C ASP A 183 2.39 0.34 -15.40
N VAL A 184 2.78 -0.90 -15.12
CA VAL A 184 3.05 -1.43 -13.78
C VAL A 184 4.44 -2.05 -13.82
N ASN A 185 5.37 -1.49 -13.06
CA ASN A 185 6.75 -1.94 -13.06
C ASN A 185 7.37 -1.92 -11.66
N GLN A 186 8.13 -2.95 -11.27
CA GLN A 186 8.85 -3.00 -9.99
C GLN A 186 7.94 -2.64 -8.79
N VAL A 187 6.84 -3.38 -8.60
CA VAL A 187 5.83 -3.09 -7.54
C VAL A 187 5.76 -4.21 -6.52
N VAL A 188 6.35 -3.98 -5.35
CA VAL A 188 6.35 -4.95 -4.25
C VAL A 188 5.31 -4.54 -3.21
N ILE A 189 4.27 -5.34 -3.05
CA ILE A 189 3.32 -5.25 -1.95
C ILE A 189 3.34 -6.62 -1.29
N ASP A 190 4.00 -6.75 -0.14
CA ASP A 190 4.24 -8.05 0.48
C ASP A 190 4.55 -7.92 1.98
N HIS A 191 4.57 -9.03 2.71
CA HIS A 191 4.93 -9.10 4.13
C HIS A 191 4.09 -8.17 5.04
N ASN A 192 2.86 -7.85 4.61
CA ASN A 192 1.92 -7.09 5.42
C ASN A 192 1.07 -8.04 6.27
N SER A 193 0.83 -7.68 7.53
CA SER A 193 -0.03 -8.42 8.46
C SER A 193 -1.39 -7.77 8.56
N VAL A 194 -2.46 -8.55 8.62
CA VAL A 194 -3.84 -8.03 8.68
C VAL A 194 -4.66 -8.68 9.77
N ASN A 195 -5.55 -7.89 10.39
CA ASN A 195 -6.64 -8.38 11.23
C ASN A 195 -7.92 -7.58 10.88
N GLY A 196 -9.00 -8.28 10.52
CA GLY A 196 -10.26 -7.63 10.14
C GLY A 196 -10.25 -6.88 8.80
N MET A 197 -9.21 -7.03 7.97
CA MET A 197 -9.07 -6.38 6.67
C MET A 197 -8.73 -7.39 5.57
N ARG A 198 -8.94 -7.03 4.30
CA ARG A 198 -8.54 -7.87 3.16
C ARG A 198 -7.08 -7.61 2.80
N LEU A 199 -6.23 -8.61 3.02
CA LEU A 199 -4.84 -8.58 2.58
C LEU A 199 -4.78 -8.44 1.05
N LYS A 200 -3.95 -7.51 0.59
CA LYS A 200 -3.62 -7.32 -0.81
C LYS A 200 -2.11 -7.41 -0.98
N SER A 201 -1.68 -8.12 -2.01
CA SER A 201 -0.27 -8.44 -2.26
C SER A 201 0.04 -8.48 -3.77
N THR A 202 1.29 -8.30 -4.16
CA THR A 202 1.78 -8.62 -5.52
C THR A 202 2.41 -10.00 -5.60
N THR A 203 2.49 -10.73 -4.47
CA THR A 203 2.92 -12.12 -4.40
C THR A 203 1.80 -12.97 -3.76
N GLY A 204 1.73 -14.24 -4.13
CA GLY A 204 0.72 -15.14 -3.58
C GLY A 204 1.23 -16.56 -3.44
N ARG A 205 0.81 -17.23 -2.36
CA ARG A 205 1.01 -18.67 -2.18
C ARG A 205 -0.32 -19.34 -1.86
N MET A 206 -0.64 -20.41 -2.58
CA MET A 206 -1.86 -21.19 -2.36
C MET A 206 -1.58 -22.67 -2.55
N THR A 207 -2.27 -23.51 -1.77
CA THR A 207 -2.25 -24.96 -1.93
C THR A 207 -3.66 -25.44 -2.20
N VAL A 208 -3.82 -26.23 -3.25
CA VAL A 208 -5.11 -26.80 -3.67
C VAL A 208 -4.98 -28.31 -3.64
N ALA A 209 -5.81 -28.97 -2.84
CA ALA A 209 -5.89 -30.43 -2.78
C ALA A 209 -7.15 -30.91 -3.50
N GLY A 210 -7.09 -32.07 -4.14
CA GLY A 210 -8.25 -32.66 -4.81
C GLY A 210 -7.96 -33.99 -5.49
N ASN A 211 -9.02 -34.75 -5.76
CA ASN A 211 -8.99 -35.94 -6.59
C ASN A 211 -9.59 -35.62 -7.95
N GLY A 212 -8.81 -35.74 -9.01
CA GLY A 212 -9.29 -35.46 -10.36
C GLY A 212 -8.15 -35.14 -11.31
N THR A 213 -8.47 -34.41 -12.37
CA THR A 213 -7.53 -34.02 -13.44
C THR A 213 -7.22 -32.53 -13.44
N ARG A 214 -7.74 -31.75 -12.47
CA ARG A 214 -7.72 -30.29 -12.51
C ARG A 214 -7.68 -29.68 -11.12
N TRP A 215 -6.75 -28.73 -10.92
CA TRP A 215 -6.61 -27.93 -9.70
C TRP A 215 -6.54 -26.45 -10.08
N VAL A 216 -7.34 -25.62 -9.42
CA VAL A 216 -7.45 -24.18 -9.70
C VAL A 216 -7.05 -23.40 -8.46
N ALA A 217 -5.92 -22.70 -8.53
CA ALA A 217 -5.49 -21.73 -7.51
C ALA A 217 -5.95 -20.34 -7.94
N ASP A 218 -6.97 -19.78 -7.27
CA ASP A 218 -7.51 -18.46 -7.56
C ASP A 218 -6.93 -17.39 -6.63
N PHE A 219 -6.07 -16.54 -7.18
CA PHE A 219 -5.42 -15.46 -6.45
C PHE A 219 -6.15 -14.12 -6.57
N SER A 220 -7.31 -14.05 -7.23
CA SER A 220 -8.09 -12.82 -7.40
C SER A 220 -8.40 -12.06 -6.09
N PRO A 221 -8.70 -12.75 -4.97
CA PRO A 221 -8.93 -12.05 -3.70
C PRO A 221 -7.67 -11.37 -3.15
N LEU A 222 -6.49 -11.92 -3.43
CA LEU A 222 -5.21 -11.51 -2.87
C LEU A 222 -4.46 -10.52 -3.77
N LEU A 223 -4.35 -10.81 -5.07
CA LEU A 223 -3.53 -10.01 -5.97
C LEU A 223 -4.11 -8.60 -6.16
N VAL A 224 -3.22 -7.64 -6.27
CA VAL A 224 -3.53 -6.21 -6.39
C VAL A 224 -3.93 -5.87 -7.83
N PHE A 225 -3.12 -6.29 -8.80
CA PHE A 225 -3.37 -5.99 -10.20
C PHE A 225 -4.19 -7.11 -10.87
N PRO A 226 -5.18 -6.78 -11.70
CA PRO A 226 -5.94 -7.79 -12.42
C PRO A 226 -5.12 -8.39 -13.56
N ASN A 227 -5.18 -9.72 -13.71
CA ASN A 227 -4.61 -10.47 -14.84
C ASN A 227 -3.14 -10.15 -15.14
N ARG A 228 -2.30 -10.15 -14.09
CA ARG A 228 -0.90 -9.69 -14.14
C ARG A 228 0.08 -10.65 -13.46
N ILE A 229 -0.24 -11.95 -13.42
CA ILE A 229 0.74 -12.96 -13.02
C ILE A 229 1.83 -13.00 -14.09
N ILE A 230 3.07 -12.70 -13.72
CA ILE A 230 4.22 -12.68 -14.64
C ILE A 230 5.05 -13.94 -14.45
N HIS A 231 5.32 -14.31 -13.20
CA HIS A 231 5.96 -15.58 -12.87
C HIS A 231 5.08 -16.42 -11.98
N PHE A 232 5.27 -17.73 -12.11
CA PHE A 232 4.71 -18.71 -11.20
C PHE A 232 5.68 -19.87 -11.01
N HIS A 233 5.60 -20.49 -9.84
CA HIS A 233 6.22 -21.76 -9.52
C HIS A 233 5.14 -22.68 -8.98
N TYR A 234 5.21 -23.97 -9.30
CA TYR A 234 4.33 -24.94 -8.67
C TYR A 234 5.05 -26.23 -8.34
N SER A 235 4.57 -26.91 -7.31
CA SER A 235 4.89 -28.29 -7.01
C SER A 235 3.63 -29.15 -7.10
N PHE A 236 3.81 -30.39 -7.54
CA PHE A 236 2.75 -31.37 -7.69
C PHE A 236 3.06 -32.60 -6.84
N TYR A 237 2.30 -32.81 -5.78
CA TYR A 237 2.46 -33.96 -4.91
C TYR A 237 1.30 -34.94 -5.13
N SER A 238 1.58 -36.02 -5.84
CA SER A 238 0.64 -37.12 -6.10
C SER A 238 0.63 -38.10 -4.93
N GLN A 239 -0.53 -38.31 -4.30
CA GLN A 239 -0.71 -39.31 -3.26
C GLN A 239 -1.05 -40.64 -3.93
N GLY A 240 -0.07 -41.53 -4.05
CA GLY A 240 -0.24 -42.85 -4.66
C GLY A 240 -1.29 -43.69 -3.92
N GLY A 241 -2.22 -44.30 -4.65
CA GLY A 241 -3.11 -45.33 -4.12
C GLY A 241 -2.39 -46.67 -4.03
N GLY A 242 -2.50 -47.37 -2.90
CA GLY A 242 -2.09 -48.78 -2.80
C GLY A 242 -0.57 -49.05 -2.83
N GLY A 243 0.29 -48.06 -2.53
CA GLY A 243 1.74 -48.27 -2.43
C GLY A 243 2.53 -48.11 -3.73
N VAL A 244 1.88 -47.69 -4.82
CA VAL A 244 2.54 -47.34 -6.08
C VAL A 244 2.48 -45.83 -6.29
N CYS A 245 3.65 -45.18 -6.39
CA CYS A 245 3.72 -43.77 -6.76
C CYS A 245 3.25 -43.59 -8.21
N GLU A 246 2.15 -42.87 -8.40
CA GLU A 246 1.71 -42.49 -9.74
C GLU A 246 2.34 -41.16 -10.14
N PHE A 247 3.05 -41.17 -11.27
CA PHE A 247 3.65 -39.99 -11.90
C PHE A 247 2.82 -39.58 -13.14
N PRO A 248 1.66 -38.93 -12.98
CA PRO A 248 0.88 -38.48 -14.13
C PRO A 248 1.65 -37.37 -14.87
N VAL A 249 1.49 -37.32 -16.20
CA VAL A 249 1.87 -36.14 -16.97
C VAL A 249 0.97 -34.99 -16.54
N HIS A 250 1.56 -33.86 -16.15
CA HIS A 250 0.85 -32.68 -15.67
C HIS A 250 1.50 -31.39 -16.18
N ALA A 251 0.70 -30.34 -16.37
CA ALA A 251 1.18 -29.03 -16.79
C ALA A 251 0.25 -27.90 -16.30
N VAL A 252 0.76 -26.67 -16.28
CA VAL A 252 -0.07 -25.48 -16.17
C VAL A 252 -0.70 -25.18 -17.53
N THR A 253 -2.01 -25.01 -17.57
CA THR A 253 -2.77 -24.76 -18.81
C THR A 253 -3.39 -23.37 -18.87
N ASN A 254 -3.42 -22.64 -17.76
CA ASN A 254 -3.98 -21.28 -17.69
C ASN A 254 -3.36 -20.48 -16.54
N ILE A 255 -3.06 -19.20 -16.80
CA ILE A 255 -2.61 -18.19 -15.81
C ILE A 255 -3.47 -16.90 -15.84
N SER A 256 -4.51 -16.88 -16.66
CA SER A 256 -5.37 -15.70 -16.85
C SER A 256 -6.30 -15.46 -15.66
N ARG A 257 -6.79 -14.23 -15.55
CA ARG A 257 -7.74 -13.79 -14.51
C ARG A 257 -7.23 -14.06 -13.09
N ASN A 258 -5.92 -13.95 -12.88
CA ASN A 258 -5.25 -14.24 -11.61
C ASN A 258 -5.47 -15.68 -11.10
N MET A 259 -5.76 -16.63 -12.00
CA MET A 259 -5.91 -18.03 -11.67
C MET A 259 -4.80 -18.85 -12.31
N VAL A 260 -4.18 -19.74 -11.54
CA VAL A 260 -3.28 -20.77 -12.07
C VAL A 260 -4.03 -22.10 -12.11
N VAL A 261 -4.15 -22.67 -13.30
CA VAL A 261 -4.80 -23.97 -13.52
C VAL A 261 -3.74 -25.01 -13.86
N VAL A 262 -3.65 -26.03 -13.02
CA VAL A 262 -2.82 -27.22 -13.25
C VAL A 262 -3.74 -28.37 -13.66
N GLU A 263 -3.41 -29.05 -14.74
CA GLU A 263 -4.15 -30.21 -15.23
C GLU A 263 -3.22 -31.42 -15.40
N SER A 264 -3.79 -32.62 -15.26
CA SER A 264 -3.11 -33.90 -15.45
C SER A 264 -3.84 -34.79 -16.44
N GLN A 265 -3.10 -35.66 -17.15
CA GLN A 265 -3.68 -36.56 -18.15
C GLN A 265 -4.65 -37.59 -17.55
N LYS A 266 -4.46 -37.95 -16.28
CA LYS A 266 -5.30 -38.92 -15.56
C LYS A 266 -5.69 -38.40 -14.19
N ALA A 267 -6.81 -38.91 -13.68
CA ALA A 267 -7.31 -38.56 -12.36
C ALA A 267 -6.35 -39.09 -11.29
N VAL A 268 -5.91 -38.21 -10.39
CA VAL A 268 -5.09 -38.56 -9.23
C VAL A 268 -5.53 -37.75 -8.01
N GLN A 269 -5.32 -38.30 -6.82
CA GLN A 269 -5.34 -37.51 -5.60
C GLN A 269 -4.03 -36.73 -5.51
N ALA A 270 -4.08 -35.40 -5.60
CA ALA A 270 -2.89 -34.59 -5.52
C ALA A 270 -3.08 -33.33 -4.68
N LEU A 271 -1.94 -32.83 -4.22
CA LEU A 271 -1.77 -31.54 -3.58
C LEU A 271 -0.87 -30.68 -4.46
N VAL A 272 -1.41 -29.57 -4.94
CA VAL A 272 -0.72 -28.63 -5.82
C VAL A 272 -0.45 -27.35 -5.04
N SER A 273 0.82 -27.04 -4.80
CA SER A 273 1.24 -25.77 -4.20
C SER A 273 1.72 -24.83 -5.28
N VAL A 274 1.17 -23.63 -5.33
CA VAL A 274 1.46 -22.60 -6.33
C VAL A 274 1.97 -21.35 -5.62
N LEU A 275 3.04 -20.78 -6.16
CA LEU A 275 3.54 -19.44 -5.85
C LEU A 275 3.45 -18.59 -7.11
N VAL A 276 2.98 -17.35 -6.98
CA VAL A 276 2.85 -16.39 -8.09
C VAL A 276 3.42 -15.04 -7.69
N ASP A 277 3.89 -14.27 -8.67
CA ASP A 277 4.19 -12.85 -8.49
C ASP A 277 3.78 -11.99 -9.71
N GLN A 278 3.59 -10.70 -9.42
CA GLN A 278 3.23 -9.65 -10.37
C GLN A 278 4.39 -8.68 -10.62
N ASN A 279 5.63 -9.09 -10.33
CA ASN A 279 6.79 -8.23 -10.49
C ASN A 279 7.52 -8.55 -11.78
N ASN A 280 7.73 -7.52 -12.62
CA ASN A 280 8.63 -7.64 -13.75
C ASN A 280 10.09 -7.73 -13.25
N MET A 281 10.85 -8.65 -13.81
CA MET A 281 12.29 -8.79 -13.67
C MET A 281 13.01 -8.33 -14.95
N LEU A 282 14.32 -8.10 -14.85
CA LEU A 282 15.17 -7.80 -16.01
C LEU A 282 15.04 -8.94 -17.05
N GLY A 283 14.52 -8.62 -18.24
CA GLY A 283 14.33 -9.56 -19.35
C GLY A 283 12.87 -9.84 -19.71
N ASP A 284 11.92 -9.59 -18.81
CA ASP A 284 10.49 -9.85 -19.05
C ASP A 284 9.86 -8.93 -20.11
N GLU A 285 10.47 -7.75 -20.31
CA GLU A 285 10.07 -6.79 -21.35
C GLU A 285 10.17 -7.37 -22.77
N ASN A 286 10.92 -8.47 -22.96
CA ASN A 286 11.08 -9.14 -24.26
C ASN A 286 10.02 -10.21 -24.56
N VAL A 287 9.17 -10.57 -23.58
CA VAL A 287 8.19 -11.66 -23.71
C VAL A 287 6.76 -11.12 -23.88
N VAL A 288 6.55 -9.84 -23.57
CA VAL A 288 5.25 -9.16 -23.68
C VAL A 288 5.26 -8.25 -24.92
N SER A 289 5.29 -8.86 -26.11
CA SER A 289 5.01 -8.18 -27.39
C SER A 289 3.75 -8.74 -28.04
#